data_AF-A0A7X6PI63-F1
#
_entry.id   AF-A0A7X6PI63-F1
#
_cell.length_a   1.000
_cell.length_b   1.000
_cell.length_c   1.000
_cell.angle_alpha   90.00
_cell.angle_beta   90.00
_cell.angle_gamma   90.00
#
_symmetry.space_group_name_H-M   'P 1'
#
loop_
_entity.id
_entity.type
_entity.pdbx_description
1 polymer ?
#
loop_
_entity_poly.entity_id
_entity_poly.type
_entity_poly.pdbx_seq_one_letter_code
_entity_poly.pdbx_strand_id
1 'polypeptide(L)'
;LLGIAILGFKTIVDPMGGLTEPQGNFATHPFVEGFLAGYQTMDALASLVFAIIVIGSLQSAGVSNNQQLMRMTMGAGFLAALCLALVYALIAYMGAHSVEVTGWFDNGALVLSEIANHYWGTLGNLLLMVIIFLACLTTAVGLIAACSEYFARLIPKVSYNSFAIIFTLVSCGLANKGLSGIISFSIPVLMLLYPLTVVLILLVFLNKFFKGRHAIYLCTMALTFVIGVLDAWEASLGLPQGLKAFLNSYLPWYDMGMGWIAPAFVGFVLGLVLVALGAKKKIA
;
A
#
# COMPACT_ATOMS: atom_id res chain seq x y z
N LEU A 1 -10.96 -7.76 13.02
CA LEU A 1 -9.79 -8.49 13.56
C LEU A 1 -10.18 -9.78 14.26
N LEU A 2 -10.92 -9.74 15.38
CA LEU A 2 -11.32 -10.96 16.12
C LEU A 2 -12.06 -11.99 15.25
N GLY A 3 -13.00 -11.57 14.40
CA GLY A 3 -13.72 -12.50 13.51
C GLY A 3 -12.82 -13.20 12.48
N ILE A 4 -11.83 -12.49 11.92
CA ILE A 4 -10.84 -13.08 11.00
C ILE A 4 -9.90 -14.01 11.78
N ALA A 5 -9.53 -13.66 13.01
CA ALA A 5 -8.72 -14.53 13.85
C ALA A 5 -9.44 -15.84 14.19
N ILE A 6 -10.76 -15.81 14.42
CA ILE A 6 -11.58 -17.01 14.66
C ILE A 6 -11.63 -17.89 13.40
N LEU A 7 -11.88 -17.29 12.23
CA LEU A 7 -11.83 -17.98 10.94
C LEU A 7 -10.45 -18.62 10.72
N GLY A 8 -9.38 -17.85 10.87
CA GLY A 8 -8.00 -18.32 10.72
C GLY A 8 -7.65 -19.44 11.69
N PHE A 9 -8.04 -19.32 12.96
CA PHE A 9 -7.81 -20.37 13.95
C PHE A 9 -8.54 -21.67 13.57
N LYS A 10 -9.78 -21.59 13.09
CA LYS A 10 -10.51 -22.77 12.62
C LYS A 10 -9.81 -23.45 11.45
N THR A 11 -9.23 -22.69 10.53
CA THR A 11 -8.45 -23.25 9.41
C THR A 11 -7.14 -23.91 9.81
N ILE A 12 -6.54 -23.51 10.93
CA ILE A 12 -5.35 -24.15 11.49
C ILE A 12 -5.71 -25.49 12.14
N VAL A 13 -6.83 -25.54 12.86
CA VAL A 13 -7.29 -26.75 13.56
C VAL A 13 -7.84 -27.78 12.58
N ASP A 14 -8.49 -27.32 11.51
CA ASP A 14 -9.22 -28.17 10.55
C ASP A 14 -9.02 -27.61 9.13
N PRO A 15 -7.87 -27.87 8.50
CA PRO A 15 -7.54 -27.29 7.20
C PRO A 15 -8.47 -27.83 6.11
N MET A 16 -8.97 -26.94 5.24
CA MET A 16 -9.91 -27.29 4.16
C MET A 16 -9.33 -28.33 3.20
N GLY A 17 -8.05 -28.18 2.84
CA GLY A 17 -7.32 -29.07 1.94
C GLY A 17 -5.81 -29.00 2.17
N GLY A 18 -5.06 -29.78 1.41
CA GLY A 18 -3.62 -29.73 1.34
C GLY A 18 -3.10 -28.45 0.67
N LEU A 19 -1.82 -28.16 0.90
CA LEU A 19 -1.14 -27.07 0.21
C LEU A 19 -0.87 -27.48 -1.23
N THR A 20 -1.28 -26.63 -2.17
CA THR A 20 -1.01 -26.81 -3.60
C THR A 20 0.31 -26.15 -4.00
N GLU A 21 0.89 -26.57 -5.14
CA GLU A 21 2.11 -25.96 -5.64
C GLU A 21 1.87 -24.48 -6.01
N PRO A 22 2.80 -23.57 -5.66
CA PRO A 22 2.69 -22.16 -6.03
C PRO A 22 2.74 -21.99 -7.55
N GLN A 23 1.97 -21.03 -8.08
CA GLN A 23 1.90 -20.75 -9.51
C GLN A 23 2.52 -19.39 -9.89
N GLY A 24 2.97 -19.30 -11.14
CA GLY A 24 3.49 -18.06 -11.73
C GLY A 24 4.70 -17.49 -10.96
N ASN A 25 4.70 -16.18 -10.75
CA ASN A 25 5.79 -15.47 -10.07
C ASN A 25 5.96 -15.88 -8.61
N PHE A 26 4.93 -16.42 -7.95
CA PHE A 26 5.07 -16.93 -6.58
C PHE A 26 5.95 -18.19 -6.50
N ALA A 27 6.12 -18.95 -7.59
CA ALA A 27 6.99 -20.12 -7.62
C ALA A 27 8.47 -19.75 -7.68
N THR A 28 8.81 -18.68 -8.42
CA THR A 28 10.19 -18.25 -8.65
C THR A 28 10.63 -17.14 -7.69
N HIS A 29 9.75 -16.20 -7.37
CA HIS A 29 10.05 -14.98 -6.62
C HIS A 29 8.96 -14.64 -5.58
N PRO A 30 8.68 -15.52 -4.59
CA PRO A 30 7.57 -15.33 -3.64
C PRO A 30 7.68 -14.05 -2.80
N PHE A 31 8.89 -13.65 -2.43
CA PHE A 31 9.11 -12.41 -1.66
C PHE A 31 8.78 -11.15 -2.47
N VAL A 32 9.20 -11.11 -3.74
CA VAL A 32 8.98 -9.94 -4.60
C VAL A 32 7.49 -9.81 -4.92
N GLU A 33 6.85 -10.92 -5.29
CA GLU A 33 5.43 -10.93 -5.60
C GLU A 33 4.60 -10.54 -4.37
N GLY A 34 4.96 -11.04 -3.18
CA GLY A 34 4.33 -10.62 -1.92
C GLY A 34 4.54 -9.13 -1.61
N PHE A 35 5.74 -8.59 -1.88
CA PHE A 35 6.02 -7.16 -1.70
C PHE A 35 5.19 -6.29 -2.65
N LEU A 36 5.06 -6.68 -3.92
CA LEU A 36 4.22 -6.00 -4.90
C LEU A 36 2.73 -6.12 -4.59
N ALA A 37 2.27 -7.29 -4.13
CA ALA A 37 0.90 -7.47 -3.65
C ALA A 37 0.58 -6.50 -2.48
N GLY A 38 1.59 -6.21 -1.64
CA GLY A 38 1.51 -5.19 -0.60
C GLY A 38 1.20 -3.77 -1.13
N TYR A 39 1.43 -3.47 -2.40
CA TYR A 39 1.06 -2.16 -2.97
C TYR A 39 -0.46 -1.97 -2.99
N GLN A 40 -1.21 -3.06 -3.10
CA GLN A 40 -2.67 -3.01 -3.13
C GLN A 40 -3.28 -2.64 -1.77
N THR A 41 -2.54 -2.72 -0.67
CA THR A 41 -3.06 -2.33 0.66
C THR A 41 -3.17 -0.81 0.82
N MET A 42 -2.44 -0.04 0.02
CA MET A 42 -2.38 1.44 0.06
C MET A 42 -1.88 2.03 1.39
N ASP A 43 -1.41 1.21 2.34
CA ASP A 43 -1.04 1.66 3.69
C ASP A 43 0.12 2.67 3.71
N ALA A 44 1.12 2.46 2.84
CA ALA A 44 2.28 3.34 2.75
C ALA A 44 1.87 4.75 2.27
N LEU A 45 1.03 4.82 1.24
CA LEU A 45 0.50 6.09 0.72
C LEU A 45 -0.39 6.79 1.75
N ALA A 46 -1.29 6.01 2.37
CA ALA A 46 -2.20 6.51 3.38
C ALA A 46 -1.44 7.09 4.59
N SER A 47 -0.32 6.48 4.99
CA SER A 47 0.49 6.94 6.12
C SER A 47 0.99 8.38 5.95
N LEU A 48 1.32 8.81 4.72
CA LEU A 48 1.79 10.17 4.44
C LEU A 48 0.70 11.22 4.71
N VAL A 49 -0.56 10.89 4.41
CA VAL A 49 -1.71 11.76 4.65
C VAL A 49 -2.16 11.69 6.12
N PHE A 50 -2.23 10.48 6.67
CA PHE A 50 -2.68 10.24 8.04
C PHE A 50 -1.72 10.76 9.12
N ALA A 51 -0.42 10.84 8.82
CA ALA A 51 0.58 11.31 9.79
C ALA A 51 0.22 12.67 10.39
N ILE A 52 -0.28 13.61 9.58
CA ILE A 52 -0.67 14.96 10.03
C ILE A 52 -1.78 14.90 11.08
N ILE A 53 -2.75 14.00 10.90
CA ILE A 53 -3.92 13.89 11.77
C ILE A 53 -3.55 13.17 13.05
N VAL A 54 -2.82 12.07 12.96
CA VAL A 54 -2.36 11.34 14.15
C VAL A 54 -1.48 12.24 15.03
N ILE A 55 -0.54 12.97 14.42
CA ILE A 55 0.30 13.95 15.13
C ILE A 55 -0.57 15.06 15.73
N GLY A 56 -1.49 15.64 14.95
CA GLY A 56 -2.38 16.71 15.41
C GLY A 56 -3.29 16.27 16.58
N SER A 57 -3.84 15.06 16.53
CA SER A 57 -4.66 14.48 17.59
C SER A 57 -3.84 14.27 18.86
N LEU A 58 -2.62 13.73 18.77
CA LEU A 58 -1.74 13.57 19.94
C LEU A 58 -1.34 14.91 20.56
N GLN A 59 -1.07 15.93 19.73
CA GLN A 59 -0.78 17.28 20.22
C GLN A 59 -2.00 17.90 20.92
N SER A 60 -3.21 17.72 20.36
CA SER A 60 -4.45 18.20 20.99
C SER A 60 -4.77 17.50 22.31
N ALA A 61 -4.30 16.26 22.48
CA ALA A 61 -4.39 15.51 23.75
C ALA A 61 -3.33 15.94 24.79
N GLY A 62 -2.52 16.97 24.51
CA GLY A 62 -1.55 17.55 25.44
C GLY A 62 -0.12 16.99 25.31
N VAL A 63 0.18 16.18 24.29
CA VAL A 63 1.54 15.66 24.06
C VAL A 63 2.38 16.70 23.31
N SER A 64 3.13 17.53 24.06
CA SER A 64 3.95 18.62 23.50
C SER A 64 5.41 18.23 23.24
N ASN A 65 5.92 17.17 23.89
CA ASN A 65 7.32 16.77 23.77
C ASN A 65 7.54 15.86 22.56
N ASN A 66 8.39 16.28 21.61
CA ASN A 66 8.73 15.52 20.40
C ASN A 66 9.25 14.10 20.69
N GLN A 67 10.03 13.90 21.78
CA GLN A 67 10.51 12.57 22.14
C GLN A 67 9.38 11.66 22.64
N GLN A 68 8.43 12.23 23.38
CA GLN A 68 7.27 11.51 23.88
C GLN A 68 6.32 11.16 22.73
N LEU A 69 6.08 12.12 21.82
CA LEU A 69 5.31 11.93 20.59
C LEU A 69 5.90 10.79 19.74
N MET A 70 7.22 10.80 19.53
CA MET A 70 7.92 9.75 18.77
C MET A 70 7.75 8.38 19.43
N ARG A 71 8.02 8.27 20.75
CA ARG A 71 7.91 6.99 21.48
C ARG A 71 6.49 6.42 21.45
N MET A 72 5.48 7.26 21.71
CA MET A 72 4.07 6.83 21.71
C MET A 72 3.65 6.38 20.31
N THR A 73 4.00 7.15 19.28
CA THR A 73 3.65 6.83 17.89
C THR A 73 4.36 5.57 17.43
N MET A 74 5.65 5.39 17.72
CA MET A 74 6.39 4.18 17.37
C MET A 74 5.86 2.95 18.11
N GLY A 75 5.54 3.06 19.40
CA GLY A 75 4.99 1.96 20.19
C GLY A 75 3.64 1.49 19.65
N ALA A 76 2.73 2.43 19.40
CA ALA A 76 1.43 2.13 18.81
C ALA A 76 1.56 1.57 17.39
N GLY A 77 2.43 2.17 16.56
CA GLY A 77 2.69 1.73 15.19
C GLY A 77 3.27 0.32 15.12
N PHE A 78 4.23 -0.01 16.00
CA PHE A 78 4.82 -1.35 16.05
C PHE A 78 3.79 -2.41 16.46
N LEU A 79 2.99 -2.13 17.48
CA LEU A 79 1.91 -3.03 17.89
C LEU A 79 0.89 -3.23 16.77
N ALA A 80 0.49 -2.14 16.09
CA ALA A 80 -0.44 -2.20 14.96
C ALA A 80 0.13 -3.04 13.80
N ALA A 81 1.41 -2.82 13.44
CA ALA A 81 2.09 -3.58 12.40
C ALA A 81 2.18 -5.08 12.74
N LEU A 82 2.49 -5.43 14.00
CA LEU A 82 2.54 -6.82 14.46
C LEU A 82 1.18 -7.51 14.35
N CYS A 83 0.12 -6.86 14.83
CA CYS A 83 -1.25 -7.37 14.73
C CYS A 83 -1.67 -7.57 13.28
N LEU A 84 -1.34 -6.60 12.40
CA LEU A 84 -1.69 -6.65 10.98
C LEU A 84 -0.93 -7.77 10.26
N ALA A 85 0.37 -7.93 10.54
CA ALA A 85 1.19 -9.00 9.99
C ALA A 85 0.65 -10.39 10.35
N LEU A 86 0.24 -10.60 11.61
CA LEU A 86 -0.37 -11.85 12.05
C LEU A 86 -1.67 -12.14 11.28
N VAL A 87 -2.51 -11.12 11.09
CA VAL A 87 -3.79 -11.27 10.37
C VAL A 87 -3.56 -11.60 8.90
N TYR A 88 -2.62 -10.93 8.22
CA TYR A 88 -2.29 -11.26 6.84
C TYR A 88 -1.69 -12.66 6.70
N ALA A 89 -0.86 -13.10 7.66
CA ALA A 89 -0.35 -14.46 7.68
C ALA A 89 -1.48 -15.49 7.79
N LEU A 90 -2.48 -15.24 8.66
CA LEU A 90 -3.66 -16.09 8.77
C LEU A 90 -4.48 -16.11 7.48
N ILE A 91 -4.74 -14.94 6.87
CA ILE A 91 -5.51 -14.87 5.61
C ILE A 91 -4.76 -15.57 4.47
N ALA A 92 -3.44 -15.40 4.38
CA ALA A 92 -2.61 -16.08 3.38
C ALA A 92 -2.64 -17.60 3.57
N TYR A 93 -2.53 -18.07 4.82
CA TYR A 93 -2.66 -19.48 5.17
C TYR A 93 -4.03 -20.05 4.78
N MET A 94 -5.11 -19.35 5.17
CA MET A 94 -6.48 -19.70 4.79
C MET A 94 -6.64 -19.79 3.27
N GLY A 95 -6.13 -18.81 2.53
CA GLY A 95 -6.17 -18.78 1.07
C GLY A 95 -5.45 -19.99 0.46
N ALA A 96 -4.24 -20.29 0.92
CA ALA A 96 -3.42 -21.39 0.41
C ALA A 96 -4.09 -22.77 0.58
N HIS A 97 -4.79 -22.98 1.69
CA HIS A 97 -5.50 -24.23 1.97
C HIS A 97 -6.87 -24.36 1.30
N SER A 98 -7.42 -23.27 0.76
CA SER A 98 -8.74 -23.31 0.11
C SER A 98 -8.69 -23.81 -1.33
N VAL A 99 -7.56 -23.60 -2.04
CA VAL A 99 -7.41 -23.83 -3.48
C VAL A 99 -7.78 -25.26 -3.92
N GLU A 100 -7.41 -26.29 -3.15
CA GLU A 100 -7.72 -27.68 -3.53
C GLU A 100 -9.23 -27.96 -3.55
N VAL A 101 -9.99 -27.34 -2.64
CA VAL A 101 -11.42 -27.57 -2.47
C VAL A 101 -12.25 -26.62 -3.32
N THR A 102 -11.88 -25.35 -3.36
CA THR A 102 -12.68 -24.28 -3.96
C THR A 102 -12.22 -23.90 -5.37
N GLY A 103 -11.04 -24.35 -5.78
CA GLY A 103 -10.39 -23.92 -7.01
C GLY A 103 -9.85 -22.49 -6.92
N TRP A 104 -9.55 -21.91 -8.08
CA TRP A 104 -9.00 -20.57 -8.19
C TRP A 104 -10.11 -19.54 -8.41
N PHE A 105 -10.02 -18.41 -7.69
CA PHE A 105 -10.92 -17.27 -7.86
C PHE A 105 -10.16 -16.02 -8.29
N ASP A 106 -10.88 -15.11 -8.95
CA ASP A 106 -10.33 -13.86 -9.48
C ASP A 106 -10.00 -12.81 -8.40
N ASN A 107 -10.58 -12.94 -7.20
CA ASN A 107 -10.34 -11.98 -6.12
C ASN A 107 -10.46 -12.60 -4.72
N GLY A 108 -9.80 -11.97 -3.75
CA GLY A 108 -9.75 -12.45 -2.36
C GLY A 108 -11.09 -12.38 -1.61
N ALA A 109 -12.05 -11.56 -2.04
CA ALA A 109 -13.36 -11.49 -1.41
C ALA A 109 -14.17 -12.78 -1.66
N LEU A 110 -14.09 -13.32 -2.89
CA LEU A 110 -14.70 -14.61 -3.24
C LEU A 110 -14.05 -15.76 -2.47
N VAL A 111 -12.71 -15.78 -2.39
CA VAL A 111 -11.95 -16.77 -1.61
C VAL A 111 -12.44 -16.79 -0.16
N LEU A 112 -12.48 -15.63 0.51
CA LEU A 112 -12.92 -15.54 1.90
C LEU A 112 -14.39 -15.93 2.08
N SER A 113 -15.26 -15.58 1.14
CA SER A 113 -16.68 -15.97 1.17
C SER A 113 -16.85 -17.48 1.07
N GLU A 114 -16.09 -18.13 0.20
CA GLU A 114 -16.19 -19.58 0.02
C GLU A 114 -15.61 -20.32 1.24
N ILE A 115 -14.51 -19.82 1.80
CA ILE A 115 -13.95 -20.35 3.05
C ILE A 115 -14.98 -20.23 4.19
N ALA A 116 -15.62 -19.07 4.34
CA ALA A 116 -16.63 -18.87 5.38
C ALA A 116 -17.85 -19.78 5.17
N ASN A 117 -18.27 -19.99 3.92
CA ASN A 117 -19.34 -20.91 3.57
C ASN A 117 -18.98 -22.36 3.89
N HIS A 118 -17.75 -22.78 3.60
CA HIS A 118 -17.29 -24.13 3.88
C HIS A 118 -17.36 -24.48 5.38
N TYR A 119 -16.93 -23.58 6.26
CA TYR A 119 -16.89 -23.87 7.71
C TYR A 119 -18.23 -23.70 8.41
N TRP A 120 -19.03 -22.70 8.04
CA TRP A 120 -20.23 -22.30 8.77
C TRP A 120 -21.46 -22.07 7.89
N GLY A 121 -21.40 -22.43 6.61
CA GLY A 121 -22.49 -22.26 5.64
C GLY A 121 -22.95 -20.81 5.54
N THR A 122 -24.25 -20.62 5.44
CA THR A 122 -24.89 -19.30 5.35
C THR A 122 -24.60 -18.40 6.57
N LEU A 123 -24.45 -18.98 7.76
CA LEU A 123 -24.11 -18.23 8.97
C LEU A 123 -22.69 -17.67 8.90
N GLY A 124 -21.75 -18.43 8.31
CA GLY A 124 -20.38 -17.98 8.04
C GLY A 124 -20.35 -16.76 7.12
N ASN A 125 -21.12 -16.79 6.04
CA ASN A 125 -21.22 -15.67 5.10
C ASN A 125 -21.83 -14.41 5.75
N LEU A 126 -22.86 -14.59 6.58
CA LEU A 126 -23.47 -13.48 7.32
C LEU A 126 -22.48 -12.85 8.31
N LEU A 127 -21.73 -13.69 9.03
CA LEU A 127 -20.66 -13.24 9.93
C LEU A 127 -19.55 -12.52 9.16
N LEU A 128 -19.12 -13.06 8.02
CA LEU A 128 -18.11 -12.43 7.17
C LEU A 128 -18.58 -11.06 6.65
N MET A 129 -19.84 -10.93 6.25
CA MET A 129 -20.43 -9.67 5.79
C MET A 129 -20.34 -8.60 6.88
N VAL A 130 -20.71 -8.92 8.13
CA VAL A 130 -20.62 -7.98 9.26
C VAL A 130 -19.16 -7.60 9.54
N ILE A 131 -18.24 -8.57 9.52
CA ILE A 131 -16.81 -8.33 9.76
C ILE A 131 -16.22 -7.38 8.72
N ILE A 132 -16.44 -7.68 7.43
CA ILE A 132 -15.92 -6.87 6.32
C ILE A 132 -16.56 -5.49 6.36
N PHE A 133 -17.88 -5.39 6.59
CA PHE A 133 -18.57 -4.11 6.70
C PHE A 133 -17.97 -3.22 7.78
N LEU A 134 -17.79 -3.72 9.00
CA LEU A 134 -17.20 -2.95 10.10
C LEU A 134 -15.73 -2.57 9.84
N ALA A 135 -14.95 -3.48 9.26
CA ALA A 135 -13.54 -3.22 8.93
C ALA A 135 -13.40 -2.15 7.83
N CYS A 136 -14.18 -2.27 6.76
CA CYS A 136 -14.16 -1.31 5.66
C CYS A 136 -14.77 0.04 6.06
N LEU A 137 -15.80 0.07 6.92
CA LEU A 137 -16.42 1.30 7.39
C LEU A 137 -15.43 2.17 8.17
N THR A 138 -14.71 1.60 9.12
CA THR A 138 -13.73 2.35 9.93
C THR A 138 -12.60 2.93 9.08
N THR A 139 -12.10 2.16 8.11
CA THR A 139 -11.05 2.59 7.17
C THR A 139 -11.55 3.69 6.23
N ALA A 140 -12.76 3.52 5.67
CA ALA A 140 -13.38 4.50 4.79
C ALA A 140 -13.64 5.83 5.51
N VAL A 141 -14.20 5.79 6.72
CA VAL A 141 -14.42 6.99 7.56
C VAL A 141 -13.09 7.68 7.85
N GLY A 142 -12.05 6.93 8.21
CA GLY A 142 -10.72 7.48 8.44
C GLY A 142 -10.17 8.20 7.20
N LEU A 143 -10.15 7.53 6.04
CA LEU A 143 -9.61 8.09 4.79
C LEU A 143 -10.41 9.33 4.34
N ILE A 144 -11.74 9.28 4.39
CA ILE A 144 -12.59 10.42 4.00
C ILE A 144 -12.32 11.61 4.92
N ALA A 145 -12.27 11.39 6.23
CA ALA A 145 -11.94 12.45 7.18
C ALA A 145 -10.55 13.03 6.89
N ALA A 146 -9.58 12.17 6.60
CA ALA A 146 -8.22 12.62 6.39
C ALA A 146 -8.01 13.41 5.10
N CYS A 147 -8.56 12.93 4.00
CA CYS A 147 -8.56 13.67 2.75
C CYS A 147 -9.32 14.99 2.90
N SER A 148 -10.47 14.99 3.59
CA SER A 148 -11.26 16.21 3.80
C SER A 148 -10.51 17.27 4.61
N GLU A 149 -9.83 16.86 5.69
CA GLU A 149 -9.01 17.76 6.50
C GLU A 149 -7.82 18.29 5.70
N TYR A 150 -7.13 17.43 4.95
CA TYR A 150 -6.00 17.83 4.11
C TYR A 150 -6.42 18.86 3.04
N PHE A 151 -7.51 18.58 2.31
CA PHE A 151 -7.98 19.48 1.26
C PHE A 151 -8.64 20.76 1.81
N ALA A 152 -9.27 20.72 2.98
CA ALA A 152 -9.77 21.91 3.65
C ALA A 152 -8.64 22.86 4.07
N ARG A 153 -7.48 22.33 4.48
CA ARG A 153 -6.28 23.13 4.76
C ARG A 153 -5.66 23.69 3.48
N LEU A 154 -5.64 22.91 2.40
CA LEU A 154 -5.07 23.32 1.13
C LEU A 154 -5.93 24.37 0.40
N ILE A 155 -7.26 24.24 0.49
CA ILE A 155 -8.24 25.13 -0.15
C ILE A 155 -9.23 25.63 0.91
N PRO A 156 -8.88 26.65 1.71
CA PRO A 156 -9.69 27.13 2.84
C PRO A 156 -11.07 27.70 2.46
N LYS A 157 -11.34 27.87 1.16
CA LYS A 157 -12.64 28.34 0.64
C LYS A 157 -13.74 27.28 0.72
N VAL A 158 -13.37 26.00 0.81
CA VAL A 158 -14.32 24.87 0.83
C VAL A 158 -14.26 24.22 2.21
N SER A 159 -15.42 24.00 2.81
CA SER A 159 -15.49 23.43 4.17
C SER A 159 -15.10 21.95 4.19
N TYR A 160 -14.62 21.48 5.34
CA TYR A 160 -14.38 20.06 5.61
C TYR A 160 -15.60 19.19 5.24
N ASN A 161 -16.81 19.60 5.64
CA ASN A 161 -18.05 18.85 5.38
C ASN A 161 -18.33 18.73 3.88
N SER A 162 -18.04 19.77 3.10
CA SER A 162 -18.19 19.73 1.64
C SER A 162 -17.26 18.72 1.01
N PHE A 163 -15.98 18.68 1.40
CA PHE A 163 -15.04 17.68 0.92
C PHE A 163 -15.45 16.26 1.34
N ALA A 164 -15.92 16.08 2.57
CA ALA A 164 -16.36 14.78 3.06
C ALA A 164 -17.53 14.22 2.24
N ILE A 165 -18.51 15.07 1.90
CA ILE A 165 -19.64 14.69 1.03
C ILE A 165 -19.14 14.35 -0.38
N ILE A 166 -18.27 15.19 -0.97
CA ILE A 166 -17.72 14.96 -2.31
C ILE A 166 -16.98 13.61 -2.37
N PHE A 167 -16.06 13.36 -1.45
CA PHE A 167 -15.30 12.10 -1.44
C PHE A 167 -16.19 10.89 -1.19
N THR A 168 -17.23 11.02 -0.36
CA THR A 168 -18.21 9.95 -0.14
C THR A 168 -18.99 9.64 -1.41
N LEU A 169 -19.50 10.66 -2.11
CA LEU A 169 -20.26 10.48 -3.35
C LEU A 169 -19.41 9.91 -4.48
N VAL A 170 -18.19 10.40 -4.65
CA VAL A 170 -17.23 9.87 -5.64
C VAL A 170 -16.90 8.42 -5.33
N SER A 171 -16.60 8.09 -4.07
CA SER A 171 -16.30 6.71 -3.66
C SER A 171 -17.50 5.79 -3.86
N CYS A 172 -18.71 6.25 -3.55
CA CYS A 172 -19.95 5.52 -3.81
C CYS A 172 -20.14 5.25 -5.31
N GLY A 173 -19.87 6.25 -6.17
CA GLY A 173 -19.91 6.08 -7.62
C GLY A 173 -18.93 5.01 -8.11
N LEU A 174 -17.67 5.06 -7.66
CA LEU A 174 -16.63 4.11 -8.03
C LEU A 174 -16.88 2.70 -7.47
N ALA A 175 -17.47 2.57 -6.29
CA ALA A 175 -17.78 1.29 -5.65
C ALA A 175 -18.66 0.38 -6.53
N ASN A 176 -19.49 0.95 -7.40
CA ASN A 176 -20.36 0.20 -8.30
C ASN A 176 -19.62 -0.56 -9.42
N LYS A 177 -18.32 -0.30 -9.63
CA LYS A 177 -17.49 -1.02 -10.62
C LYS A 177 -17.03 -2.41 -10.16
N GLY A 178 -17.28 -2.78 -8.90
CA GLY A 178 -16.84 -4.03 -8.30
C GLY A 178 -15.34 -4.05 -7.95
N LEU A 179 -14.93 -5.03 -7.13
CA LEU A 179 -13.56 -5.09 -6.58
C LEU A 179 -12.49 -5.19 -7.67
N SER A 180 -12.63 -6.11 -8.63
CA SER A 180 -11.65 -6.27 -9.72
C SER A 180 -11.56 -5.03 -10.62
N GLY A 181 -12.67 -4.32 -10.83
CA GLY A 181 -12.70 -3.07 -11.56
C GLY A 181 -11.95 -1.94 -10.84
N ILE A 182 -12.12 -1.86 -9.52
CA ILE A 182 -11.38 -0.89 -8.68
C ILE A 182 -9.89 -1.22 -8.67
N ILE A 183 -9.51 -2.48 -8.48
CA ILE A 183 -8.10 -2.91 -8.47
C ILE A 183 -7.44 -2.59 -9.81
N SER A 184 -8.03 -3.00 -10.94
CA SER A 184 -7.47 -2.73 -12.26
C SER A 184 -7.32 -1.23 -12.56
N PHE A 185 -8.27 -0.41 -12.13
CA PHE A 185 -8.16 1.05 -12.24
C PHE A 185 -7.06 1.62 -11.33
N SER A 186 -6.86 1.05 -10.15
CA SER A 186 -5.87 1.50 -9.18
C SER A 186 -4.44 1.08 -9.51
N ILE A 187 -4.21 -0.08 -10.15
CA ILE A 187 -2.86 -0.60 -10.43
C ILE A 187 -1.94 0.44 -11.11
N PRO A 188 -2.32 1.13 -12.20
CA PRO A 188 -1.45 2.13 -12.83
C PRO A 188 -1.04 3.26 -11.89
N VAL A 189 -1.98 3.75 -11.07
CA VAL A 189 -1.72 4.80 -10.09
C VAL A 189 -0.79 4.30 -8.99
N LEU A 190 -0.98 3.05 -8.54
CA LEU A 190 -0.14 2.42 -7.53
C LEU A 190 1.29 2.22 -8.02
N MET A 191 1.47 1.69 -9.23
CA MET A 191 2.80 1.47 -9.81
C MET A 191 3.59 2.78 -10.00
N LEU A 192 2.91 3.90 -10.19
CA LEU A 192 3.55 5.23 -10.17
C LEU A 192 3.90 5.70 -8.76
N LEU A 193 2.92 5.70 -7.84
CA LEU A 193 3.04 6.39 -6.55
C LEU A 193 3.79 5.59 -5.49
N TYR A 194 3.75 4.26 -5.54
CA TYR A 194 4.43 3.43 -4.54
C TYR A 194 5.95 3.53 -4.59
N PRO A 195 6.61 3.38 -5.75
CA PRO A 195 8.06 3.58 -5.85
C PRO A 195 8.51 4.94 -5.29
N LEU A 196 7.79 6.01 -5.65
CA LEU A 196 8.07 7.36 -5.16
C LEU A 196 7.93 7.46 -3.64
N THR A 197 6.91 6.84 -3.08
CA THR A 197 6.65 6.85 -1.64
C THR A 197 7.70 6.08 -0.86
N VAL A 198 8.07 4.88 -1.34
CA VAL A 198 9.13 4.06 -0.73
C VAL A 198 10.46 4.80 -0.78
N VAL A 199 10.83 5.37 -1.93
CA VAL A 199 12.05 6.17 -2.08
C VAL A 199 12.04 7.37 -1.15
N LEU A 200 10.91 8.09 -1.05
CA LEU A 200 10.78 9.23 -0.15
C LEU A 200 10.98 8.82 1.32
N ILE A 201 10.36 7.73 1.76
CA ILE A 201 10.53 7.19 3.12
C ILE A 201 12.01 6.87 3.37
N LEU A 202 12.67 6.15 2.45
CA LEU A 202 14.09 5.80 2.58
C LEU A 202 14.97 7.05 2.65
N LEU A 203 14.73 8.06 1.81
CA LEU A 203 15.46 9.31 1.83
C LEU A 203 15.25 10.08 3.14
N VAL A 204 14.04 10.09 3.70
CA VAL A 204 13.76 10.71 5.00
C VAL A 204 14.53 10.01 6.13
N PHE A 205 14.61 8.68 6.13
CA PHE A 205 15.44 7.95 7.10
C PHE A 205 16.94 8.23 6.91
N LEU A 206 17.39 8.34 5.67
CA LEU A 206 18.79 8.63 5.34
C LEU A 206 19.16 10.12 5.45
N ASN A 207 18.17 10.99 5.69
CA ASN A 207 18.32 12.45 5.67
C ASN A 207 19.48 12.96 6.53
N LYS A 208 19.71 12.32 7.69
CA LYS A 208 20.80 12.68 8.61
C LYS A 208 22.19 12.52 7.99
N PHE A 209 22.38 11.54 7.08
CA PHE A 209 23.68 11.28 6.47
C PHE A 209 24.09 12.36 5.47
N PHE A 210 23.12 12.95 4.76
CA PHE A 210 23.39 13.95 3.73
C PHE A 210 22.89 15.36 4.08
N LYS A 211 22.40 15.57 5.30
CA LYS A 211 22.01 16.88 5.87
C LYS A 211 20.92 17.61 5.06
N GLY A 212 19.91 16.90 4.54
CA GLY A 212 18.75 17.52 3.89
C GLY A 212 19.05 18.30 2.62
N ARG A 213 20.04 17.87 1.83
CA ARG A 213 20.37 18.54 0.57
C ARG A 213 19.32 18.24 -0.50
N HIS A 214 18.74 19.30 -1.06
CA HIS A 214 17.63 19.21 -2.00
C HIS A 214 17.98 18.46 -3.28
N ALA A 215 19.22 18.57 -3.75
CA ALA A 215 19.69 17.90 -4.96
C ALA A 215 19.54 16.37 -4.90
N ILE A 216 19.74 15.75 -3.73
CA ILE A 216 19.62 14.30 -3.57
C ILE A 216 18.16 13.87 -3.71
N TYR A 217 17.25 14.57 -3.03
CA TYR A 217 15.81 14.32 -3.17
C TYR A 217 15.36 14.49 -4.62
N LEU A 218 15.72 15.60 -5.25
CA LEU A 218 15.28 15.90 -6.61
C LEU A 218 15.79 14.88 -7.62
N CYS A 219 17.08 14.53 -7.60
CA CYS A 219 17.63 13.56 -8.56
C CYS A 219 17.03 12.16 -8.36
N THR A 220 16.97 11.69 -7.12
CA THR A 220 16.43 10.36 -6.79
C THR A 220 14.95 10.26 -7.15
N MET A 221 14.14 11.25 -6.77
CA MET A 221 12.70 11.27 -7.06
C MET A 221 12.43 11.44 -8.55
N ALA A 222 13.18 12.30 -9.25
CA ALA A 222 12.96 12.52 -10.68
C ALA A 222 13.23 11.26 -11.52
N LEU A 223 14.33 10.55 -11.25
CA LEU A 223 14.62 9.31 -11.97
C LEU A 223 13.63 8.19 -11.63
N THR A 224 13.23 8.09 -10.37
CA THR A 224 12.17 7.15 -9.94
C THR A 224 10.83 7.48 -10.62
N PHE A 225 10.50 8.77 -10.74
CA PHE A 225 9.27 9.25 -11.39
C PHE A 225 9.20 8.85 -12.86
N VAL A 226 10.32 8.97 -13.59
CA VAL A 226 10.37 8.57 -15.01
C VAL A 226 10.00 7.09 -15.16
N ILE A 227 10.56 6.21 -14.32
CA ILE A 227 10.21 4.78 -14.37
C ILE A 227 8.78 4.52 -13.92
N GLY A 228 8.33 5.15 -12.82
CA GLY A 228 6.95 4.98 -12.35
C GLY A 228 5.91 5.41 -13.40
N VAL A 229 6.22 6.41 -14.23
CA VAL A 229 5.35 6.80 -15.37
C VAL A 229 5.35 5.73 -16.45
N LEU A 230 6.50 5.12 -16.75
CA LEU A 230 6.59 4.01 -17.71
C LEU A 230 5.83 2.78 -17.21
N ASP A 231 5.97 2.42 -15.93
CA ASP A 231 5.26 1.30 -15.30
C ASP A 231 3.74 1.54 -15.29
N ALA A 232 3.30 2.77 -14.99
CA ALA A 232 1.89 3.15 -15.04
C ALA A 232 1.35 3.12 -16.48
N TRP A 233 2.15 3.51 -17.47
CA TRP A 233 1.78 3.40 -18.88
C TRP A 233 1.66 1.93 -19.29
N GLU A 234 2.63 1.08 -18.92
CA GLU A 234 2.56 -0.36 -19.18
C GLU A 234 1.29 -0.98 -18.59
N ALA A 235 0.98 -0.65 -17.34
CA ALA A 235 -0.19 -1.17 -16.64
C ALA A 235 -1.53 -0.68 -17.21
N SER A 236 -1.56 0.46 -17.91
CA SER A 236 -2.80 1.07 -18.41
C SER A 236 -3.08 0.78 -19.88
N LEU A 237 -2.10 1.01 -20.76
CA LEU A 237 -2.27 0.92 -22.22
C LEU A 237 -1.38 -0.14 -22.86
N GLY A 238 -0.43 -0.71 -22.11
CA GLY A 238 0.62 -1.58 -22.63
C GLY A 238 1.69 -0.79 -23.37
N LEU A 239 2.96 -1.02 -23.02
CA LEU A 239 4.08 -0.39 -23.72
C LEU A 239 4.28 -1.02 -25.11
N PRO A 240 4.74 -0.23 -26.11
CA PRO A 240 5.21 -0.78 -27.37
C PRO A 240 6.29 -1.84 -27.15
N GLN A 241 6.20 -2.97 -27.87
CA GLN A 241 7.06 -4.14 -27.64
C GLN A 241 8.56 -3.81 -27.71
N GLY A 242 8.98 -2.90 -28.60
CA GLY A 242 10.37 -2.44 -28.70
C GLY A 242 10.85 -1.67 -27.47
N LEU A 243 9.99 -0.84 -26.86
CA LEU A 243 10.30 -0.11 -25.64
C LEU A 243 10.34 -1.05 -24.44
N LYS A 244 9.39 -1.99 -24.33
CA LYS A 244 9.38 -3.01 -23.28
C LYS A 244 10.64 -3.89 -23.34
N ALA A 245 11.03 -4.36 -24.53
CA ALA A 245 12.25 -5.15 -24.72
C ALA A 245 13.51 -4.36 -24.33
N PHE A 246 13.56 -3.06 -24.70
CA PHE A 246 14.64 -2.18 -24.27
C PHE A 246 14.71 -2.08 -22.73
N LEU A 247 13.59 -1.80 -22.07
CA LEU A 247 13.54 -1.69 -20.61
C LEU A 247 13.98 -3.01 -19.93
N ASN A 248 13.51 -4.15 -20.40
CA ASN A 248 13.94 -5.46 -19.88
C ASN A 248 15.43 -5.74 -20.07
N SER A 249 16.01 -5.30 -21.20
CA SER A 249 17.41 -5.58 -21.49
C SER A 249 18.39 -4.69 -20.72
N TYR A 250 18.01 -3.44 -20.41
CA TYR A 250 18.90 -2.45 -19.78
C TYR A 250 18.57 -2.16 -18.31
N LEU A 251 17.34 -2.45 -17.87
CA LEU A 251 16.89 -2.15 -16.52
C LEU A 251 16.76 -3.44 -15.69
N PRO A 252 17.61 -3.63 -14.67
CA PRO A 252 17.55 -4.82 -13.86
C PRO A 252 16.23 -4.88 -13.09
N TRP A 253 15.68 -6.09 -12.97
CA TRP A 253 14.45 -6.39 -12.23
C TRP A 253 13.17 -5.74 -12.78
N TYR A 254 13.19 -5.22 -14.01
CA TYR A 254 11.98 -4.70 -14.65
C TYR A 254 10.93 -5.81 -14.88
N ASP A 255 11.35 -6.99 -15.31
CA ASP A 255 10.48 -8.17 -15.47
C ASP A 255 9.76 -8.59 -14.18
N MET A 256 10.32 -8.21 -13.02
CA MET A 256 9.73 -8.48 -11.70
C MET A 256 9.00 -7.26 -11.11
N GLY A 257 8.72 -6.21 -11.90
CA GLY A 257 8.02 -5.00 -11.44
C GLY A 257 8.84 -4.11 -10.48
N MET A 258 10.15 -4.31 -10.39
CA MET A 258 11.06 -3.55 -9.51
C MET A 258 12.06 -2.67 -10.28
N GLY A 259 11.74 -2.31 -11.52
CA GLY A 259 12.63 -1.54 -12.40
C GLY A 259 13.05 -0.18 -11.83
N TRP A 260 12.24 0.40 -10.94
CA TRP A 260 12.51 1.70 -10.32
C TRP A 260 13.72 1.72 -9.36
N ILE A 261 14.13 0.56 -8.81
CA ILE A 261 15.20 0.48 -7.81
C ILE A 261 16.54 0.97 -8.37
N ALA A 262 16.90 0.53 -9.57
CA ALA A 262 18.18 0.91 -10.17
C ALA A 262 18.27 2.41 -10.48
N PRO A 263 17.26 3.05 -11.13
CA PRO A 263 17.28 4.50 -11.35
C PRO A 263 17.18 5.31 -10.07
N ALA A 264 16.47 4.83 -9.05
CA ALA A 264 16.49 5.46 -7.73
C ALA A 264 17.92 5.47 -7.15
N PHE A 265 18.62 4.34 -7.18
CA PHE A 265 19.99 4.26 -6.69
C PHE A 265 20.95 5.17 -7.50
N VAL A 266 20.85 5.15 -8.82
CA VAL A 266 21.63 6.04 -9.70
C VAL A 266 21.35 7.51 -9.37
N GLY A 267 20.08 7.89 -9.18
CA GLY A 267 19.69 9.24 -8.81
C GLY A 267 20.22 9.67 -7.44
N PHE A 268 20.27 8.75 -6.49
CA PHE A 268 20.87 8.98 -5.18
C PHE A 268 22.38 9.25 -5.28
N VAL A 269 23.11 8.43 -6.03
CA VAL A 269 24.55 8.60 -6.26
C VAL A 269 24.84 9.91 -7.02
N LEU A 270 24.10 10.20 -8.08
CA LEU A 270 24.22 11.47 -8.82
C LEU A 270 23.96 12.66 -7.90
N GLY A 271 22.92 12.57 -7.06
CA GLY A 271 22.62 13.55 -6.03
C GLY A 271 23.81 13.81 -5.12
N LEU A 272 24.46 12.76 -4.62
CA LEU A 272 25.66 12.86 -3.77
C LEU A 272 26.85 13.51 -4.49
N VAL A 273 27.08 13.16 -5.76
CA VAL A 273 28.14 13.74 -6.58
C VAL A 273 27.91 15.23 -6.79
N LEU A 274 26.71 15.66 -7.18
CA LEU A 274 26.35 17.07 -7.35
C LEU A 274 26.50 17.87 -6.05
N VAL A 275 26.19 17.22 -4.94
CA VAL A 275 26.35 17.73 -3.58
C VAL A 275 27.83 17.91 -3.21
N ALA A 276 28.70 16.98 -3.61
CA ALA A 276 30.15 17.10 -3.44
C ALA A 276 30.75 18.19 -4.33
N LEU A 277 30.21 18.38 -5.54
CA LEU A 277 30.62 19.40 -6.51
C LEU A 277 30.11 20.82 -6.19
N GLY A 278 29.36 21.01 -5.10
CA GLY A 278 29.03 22.35 -4.57
C GLY A 278 27.58 22.81 -4.74
N ALA A 279 26.62 21.93 -5.04
CA ALA A 279 25.20 22.28 -5.00
C ALA A 279 24.75 22.64 -3.57
N LYS A 280 24.67 23.94 -3.26
CA LYS A 280 24.47 24.52 -1.92
C LYS A 280 23.00 24.82 -1.53
N LYS A 281 21.98 24.20 -2.14
CA LYS A 281 20.59 24.39 -1.69
C LYS A 281 20.17 23.32 -0.66
N LYS A 282 19.97 23.75 0.58
CA LYS A 282 19.32 22.97 1.65
C LYS A 282 17.80 23.04 1.48
N ILE A 283 17.12 21.95 1.85
CA ILE A 283 15.67 21.97 2.09
C ILE A 283 15.45 22.67 3.44
N ALA A 284 14.50 23.62 3.46
CA ALA A 284 14.04 24.30 4.67
C ALA A 284 13.02 23.42 5.40
#